data_AF-A0A955MI78-F1
#
_entry.id   AF-A0A955MI78-F1
#
_cell.length_a   1.000
_cell.length_b   1.000
_cell.length_c   1.000
_cell.angle_alpha   90.00
_cell.angle_beta   90.00
_cell.angle_gamma   90.00
#
_symmetry.space_group_name_H-M   'P 1'
#
loop_
_entity.id
_entity.type
_entity.pdbx_description
1 polymer ?
#
loop_
_entity_poly.entity_id
_entity_poly.type
_entity_poly.pdbx_seq_one_letter_code
_entity_poly.pdbx_strand_id
1 'polypeptide(L)'
;SKNMLNLKKIIYYKKAQSTLEYITFIVFILGALLVFQKYIARSLVGRWKTAGDGLGSERIYDPQKSIECAFDFVQHDPGIWYDTACYKAACVDLCLTNIPDIKEVYPPCRDCINSCRTSFCEGNERSE
;
A
#
# COMPACT_ATOMS: atom_id res chain seq x y z
N SER A 1 18.51 65.88 -22.04
CA SER A 1 19.41 64.76 -21.69
C SER A 1 19.18 64.21 -20.27
N LYS A 2 19.23 65.02 -19.20
CA LYS A 2 19.08 64.57 -17.79
C LYS A 2 17.78 63.77 -17.48
N ASN A 3 16.65 64.14 -18.08
CA ASN A 3 15.37 63.44 -17.90
C ASN A 3 15.40 62.00 -18.44
N MET A 4 16.11 61.78 -19.54
CA MET A 4 16.27 60.45 -20.14
C MET A 4 17.16 59.54 -19.27
N LEU A 5 18.14 60.14 -18.58
CA LEU A 5 19.02 59.42 -17.64
C LEU A 5 18.24 58.97 -16.39
N ASN A 6 17.39 59.85 -15.83
CA ASN A 6 16.54 59.53 -14.68
C ASN A 6 15.51 58.45 -15.01
N LEU A 7 14.92 58.49 -16.21
CA LEU A 7 13.96 57.48 -16.66
C LEU A 7 14.60 56.08 -16.75
N LYS A 8 15.80 55.97 -17.33
CA LYS A 8 16.54 54.70 -17.40
C LYS A 8 16.86 54.16 -16.00
N LYS A 9 17.23 55.04 -15.06
CA LYS A 9 17.52 54.68 -13.66
C LYS A 9 16.28 54.09 -12.98
N ILE A 10 15.11 54.71 -13.16
CA ILE A 10 13.84 54.24 -12.60
C ILE A 10 13.43 52.87 -13.17
N ILE A 11 13.55 52.68 -14.49
CA ILE A 11 13.22 51.40 -15.14
C ILE A 11 14.15 50.29 -14.64
N TYR A 12 15.45 50.57 -14.49
CA TYR A 12 16.42 49.60 -13.98
C TYR A 12 16.13 49.23 -12.53
N TYR A 13 15.76 50.20 -11.69
CA TYR A 13 15.39 49.96 -10.29
C TYR A 13 14.13 49.10 -10.15
N LYS A 14 13.10 49.40 -10.95
CA LYS A 14 11.86 48.59 -10.98
C LYS A 14 12.12 47.15 -11.43
N LYS A 15 12.97 46.96 -12.45
CA LYS A 15 13.32 45.63 -12.94
C LYS A 15 14.07 44.80 -11.88
N ALA A 16 15.00 45.43 -11.16
CA ALA A 16 15.70 44.79 -10.05
C ALA A 16 14.75 44.41 -8.91
N GLN A 17 13.80 45.29 -8.56
CA GLN A 17 12.80 45.02 -7.52
C GLN A 17 11.91 43.82 -7.87
N SER A 18 11.36 43.75 -9.09
CA SER A 18 10.52 42.62 -9.49
C SER A 18 11.28 41.29 -9.55
N THR A 19 12.57 41.34 -9.90
CA THR A 19 13.43 40.13 -9.91
C THR A 19 13.66 39.64 -8.49
N LEU A 20 13.90 40.55 -7.53
CA LEU A 20 14.07 40.20 -6.13
C LEU A 20 12.78 39.66 -5.50
N GLU A 21 11.62 40.23 -5.82
CA GLU A 21 10.33 39.69 -5.38
C GLU A 21 10.14 38.25 -5.84
N TYR A 22 10.42 37.97 -7.11
CA TYR A 22 10.28 36.63 -7.67
C TYR A 22 11.24 35.62 -7.04
N ILE A 23 12.52 35.98 -6.87
CA ILE A 23 13.51 35.12 -6.22
C ILE A 23 13.09 34.82 -4.77
N THR A 24 12.64 35.84 -4.04
CA THR A 24 12.21 35.68 -2.64
C THR A 24 11.01 34.73 -2.54
N PHE A 25 10.04 34.88 -3.45
CA PHE A 25 8.88 34.00 -3.51
C PHE A 25 9.25 32.54 -3.83
N ILE A 26 10.16 32.32 -4.79
CA ILE A 26 10.66 30.97 -5.10
C ILE A 26 11.36 30.35 -3.89
N VAL A 27 12.25 31.09 -3.22
CA VAL A 27 12.97 30.58 -2.04
C VAL A 27 11.98 30.21 -0.93
N PHE A 28 10.92 31.00 -0.75
CA PHE A 28 9.88 30.72 0.23
C PHE A 28 9.10 29.44 -0.09
N ILE A 29 8.73 29.23 -1.36
CA ILE A 29 8.06 28.00 -1.82
C ILE A 29 8.96 26.79 -1.63
N LEU A 30 10.23 26.88 -2.05
CA LEU A 30 11.18 25.79 -1.90
C LEU A 30 11.41 25.45 -0.42
N GLY A 31 11.55 26.46 0.43
CA GLY A 31 11.65 26.27 1.89
C GLY A 31 10.42 25.59 2.49
N ALA A 32 9.22 26.00 2.08
CA ALA A 32 7.99 25.35 2.52
C ALA A 32 7.94 23.87 2.06
N LEU A 33 8.29 23.59 0.80
CA LEU A 33 8.31 22.23 0.28
C LEU A 33 9.27 21.33 1.09
N LEU A 34 10.47 21.80 1.41
CA LEU A 34 11.43 21.05 2.24
C LEU A 34 10.85 20.66 3.61
N VAL A 35 10.12 21.57 4.25
CA VAL A 35 9.45 21.29 5.55
C VAL A 35 8.31 20.29 5.37
N PHE A 36 7.54 20.41 4.29
CA PHE A 36 6.39 19.54 4.03
C PHE A 36 6.74 18.17 3.42
N GLN A 37 7.99 17.92 3.03
CA GLN A 37 8.42 16.64 2.43
C GLN A 37 7.96 15.41 3.24
N LYS A 38 8.14 15.44 4.56
CA LYS A 38 7.76 14.31 5.43
C LYS A 38 6.25 14.16 5.59
N TYR A 39 5.50 15.26 5.53
CA TYR A 39 4.05 15.24 5.62
C TYR A 39 3.41 14.70 4.33
N ILE A 40 3.95 15.09 3.17
CA ILE A 40 3.51 14.59 1.86
C ILE A 40 3.83 13.09 1.73
N ALA A 41 5.01 12.66 2.18
CA ALA A 41 5.37 11.24 2.17
C ALA A 41 4.41 10.42 3.05
N ARG A 42 4.10 10.88 4.27
CA ARG A 42 3.17 10.18 5.18
C ARG A 42 1.74 10.13 4.63
N SER A 43 1.26 11.21 4.00
CA SER A 43 -0.10 11.24 3.43
C SER A 43 -0.24 10.30 2.23
N LEU A 44 0.79 10.21 1.38
CA LEU A 44 0.82 9.24 0.29
C LEU A 44 0.88 7.82 0.83
N VAL A 45 1.84 7.51 1.72
CA VAL A 45 1.99 6.16 2.29
C VAL A 45 0.71 5.67 2.96
N GLY A 46 0.00 6.53 3.71
CA GLY A 46 -1.28 6.16 4.32
C GLY A 46 -2.33 5.77 3.29
N ARG A 47 -2.47 6.53 2.19
CA ARG A 47 -3.42 6.24 1.12
C ARG A 47 -3.05 4.97 0.33
N TRP A 48 -1.77 4.76 0.06
CA TRP A 48 -1.27 3.54 -0.57
C TRP A 48 -1.47 2.32 0.31
N LYS A 49 -1.28 2.46 1.63
CA LYS A 49 -1.58 1.39 2.60
C LYS A 49 -3.06 1.03 2.58
N THR A 50 -3.97 1.99 2.67
CA THR A 50 -5.41 1.73 2.62
C THR A 50 -5.84 1.04 1.31
N ALA A 51 -5.27 1.45 0.17
CA ALA A 51 -5.53 0.80 -1.11
C ALA A 51 -4.98 -0.64 -1.15
N GLY A 52 -3.80 -0.88 -0.58
CA GLY A 52 -3.22 -2.23 -0.46
C GLY A 52 -4.00 -3.14 0.49
N ASP A 53 -4.44 -2.62 1.63
CA ASP A 53 -5.22 -3.37 2.62
C ASP A 53 -6.56 -3.87 2.03
N GLY A 54 -7.19 -3.08 1.16
CA GLY A 54 -8.44 -3.46 0.47
C GLY A 54 -8.28 -4.53 -0.63
N LEU A 55 -7.07 -4.73 -1.16
CA LEU A 55 -6.78 -5.80 -2.14
C LEU A 55 -6.41 -7.13 -1.45
N GLY A 56 -6.08 -7.10 -0.17
CA GLY A 56 -5.52 -8.22 0.58
C GLY A 56 -6.38 -8.77 1.71
N SER A 57 -7.66 -8.43 1.76
CA SER A 57 -8.57 -8.77 2.88
C SER A 57 -7.96 -8.42 4.24
N GLU A 58 -7.31 -7.24 4.34
CA GLU A 58 -6.81 -6.64 5.59
C GLU A 58 -5.68 -7.39 6.31
N ARG A 59 -5.26 -8.58 5.86
CA ARG A 59 -4.27 -9.44 6.55
C ARG A 59 -2.88 -9.50 5.92
N ILE A 60 -2.66 -8.87 4.76
CA ILE A 60 -1.32 -8.80 4.11
C ILE A 60 -0.29 -8.04 4.98
N TYR A 61 -0.73 -7.08 5.80
CA TYR A 61 0.13 -6.29 6.69
C TYR A 61 -0.15 -6.54 8.17
N ASP A 62 -0.38 -7.80 8.55
CA ASP A 62 -0.51 -8.18 9.94
C ASP A 62 0.88 -8.25 10.62
N PRO A 63 1.17 -7.38 11.62
CA PRO A 63 2.44 -7.38 12.34
C PRO A 63 2.66 -8.66 13.16
N GLN A 64 1.64 -9.50 13.35
CA GLN A 64 1.74 -10.80 14.02
C GLN A 64 2.19 -11.95 13.10
N LYS A 65 2.66 -11.63 11.88
CA LYS A 65 3.17 -12.60 10.89
C LYS A 65 2.13 -13.64 10.44
N SER A 66 0.98 -13.20 9.94
CA SER A 66 0.08 -14.11 9.20
C SER A 66 0.49 -14.32 7.73
N ILE A 67 1.73 -13.99 7.33
CA ILE A 67 2.28 -14.36 6.01
C ILE A 67 2.31 -15.88 5.79
N GLU A 68 2.26 -16.64 6.88
CA GLU A 68 2.21 -18.09 6.89
C GLU A 68 0.81 -18.61 6.52
N CYS A 69 -0.23 -17.77 6.49
CA CYS A 69 -1.62 -18.16 6.27
C CYS A 69 -2.09 -17.79 4.86
N ALA A 70 -2.89 -18.66 4.24
CA ALA A 70 -3.54 -18.41 2.96
C ALA A 70 -5.07 -18.52 3.09
N PHE A 71 -5.77 -17.87 2.18
CA PHE A 71 -7.22 -17.88 2.10
C PHE A 71 -7.67 -18.58 0.82
N ASP A 72 -8.56 -19.56 0.95
CA ASP A 72 -9.21 -20.21 -0.19
C ASP A 72 -10.70 -19.85 -0.22
N PHE A 73 -11.12 -19.25 -1.34
CA PHE A 73 -12.50 -18.88 -1.66
C PHE A 73 -13.12 -19.77 -2.74
N VAL A 74 -12.31 -20.62 -3.38
CA VAL A 74 -12.73 -21.45 -4.53
C VAL A 74 -13.32 -22.75 -4.03
N GLN A 75 -12.72 -23.38 -3.01
CA GLN A 75 -13.15 -24.68 -2.54
C GLN A 75 -14.09 -24.64 -1.33
N HIS A 76 -14.27 -23.47 -0.70
CA HIS A 76 -15.11 -23.31 0.48
C HIS A 76 -15.99 -22.06 0.39
N ASP A 77 -17.25 -22.22 0.77
CA ASP A 77 -18.19 -21.13 1.03
C ASP A 77 -18.80 -21.34 2.44
N PRO A 78 -18.55 -20.45 3.42
CA PRO A 78 -17.66 -19.28 3.34
C PRO A 78 -16.19 -19.71 3.24
N GLY A 79 -15.38 -18.94 2.50
CA GLY A 79 -13.94 -19.22 2.32
C GLY A 79 -13.20 -19.36 3.65
N ILE A 80 -12.14 -20.18 3.66
CA ILE A 80 -11.41 -20.53 4.89
C ILE A 80 -9.96 -20.07 4.87
N TRP A 81 -9.44 -19.77 6.06
CA TRP A 81 -8.03 -19.51 6.29
C TRP A 81 -7.31 -20.76 6.78
N TYR A 82 -6.13 -21.03 6.25
CA TYR A 82 -5.32 -22.20 6.59
C TYR A 82 -3.84 -21.88 6.58
N ASP A 83 -3.05 -22.72 7.25
CA ASP A 83 -1.59 -22.61 7.29
C ASP A 83 -0.96 -23.11 5.98
N THR A 84 -0.18 -22.25 5.34
CA THR A 84 0.54 -22.53 4.09
C THR A 84 1.64 -23.57 4.24
N ALA A 85 2.26 -23.69 5.41
CA ALA A 85 3.28 -24.71 5.67
C ALA A 85 2.64 -26.10 5.69
N CYS A 86 1.51 -26.23 6.40
CA CYS A 86 0.71 -27.45 6.41
C CYS A 86 0.21 -27.81 5.01
N TYR A 87 -0.34 -26.84 4.27
CA TYR A 87 -0.80 -27.05 2.91
C TYR A 87 0.31 -27.55 1.99
N LYS A 88 1.51 -26.94 2.08
CA LYS A 88 2.69 -27.34 1.29
C LYS A 88 3.19 -28.74 1.60
N ALA A 89 3.08 -29.17 2.86
CA ALA A 89 3.57 -30.48 3.29
C ALA A 89 2.59 -31.63 2.98
N ALA A 90 1.28 -31.38 3.03
CA ALA A 90 0.28 -32.46 3.01
C ALA A 90 -0.73 -32.36 1.86
N CYS A 91 -1.02 -31.16 1.34
CA CYS A 91 -2.17 -30.95 0.46
C CYS A 91 -1.79 -30.62 -1.00
N VAL A 92 -0.56 -30.19 -1.27
CA VAL A 92 -0.11 -29.76 -2.61
C VAL A 92 -0.39 -30.81 -3.69
N ASP A 93 -0.01 -32.06 -3.46
CA ASP A 93 -0.20 -33.11 -4.47
C ASP A 93 -1.69 -33.37 -4.70
N LEU A 94 -2.49 -33.50 -3.63
CA LEU A 94 -3.94 -33.74 -3.69
C LEU A 94 -4.70 -32.65 -4.46
N CYS A 95 -4.27 -31.40 -4.29
CA CYS A 95 -4.93 -30.23 -4.86
C CYS A 95 -4.44 -29.88 -6.28
N LEU A 96 -3.24 -30.32 -6.69
CA LEU A 96 -2.66 -30.05 -8.01
C LEU A 96 -2.88 -31.17 -9.02
N THR A 97 -2.97 -32.44 -8.60
CA THR A 97 -3.03 -33.58 -9.54
C THR A 97 -4.43 -33.88 -10.07
N ASN A 98 -5.48 -33.36 -9.43
CA ASN A 98 -6.87 -33.60 -9.81
C ASN A 98 -7.58 -32.27 -10.06
N ILE A 99 -7.38 -31.70 -11.25
CA ILE A 99 -8.20 -30.60 -11.77
C ILE A 99 -9.23 -31.22 -12.72
N PRO A 100 -10.36 -31.79 -12.23
CA PRO A 100 -11.56 -31.68 -13.03
C PRO A 100 -11.92 -30.19 -13.09
N ASP A 101 -12.61 -29.77 -14.15
CA ASP A 101 -12.95 -28.38 -14.44
C ASP A 101 -13.19 -27.51 -13.20
N ILE A 102 -12.70 -26.27 -13.27
CA ILE A 102 -12.55 -25.20 -12.24
C ILE A 102 -13.89 -24.76 -11.59
N LYS A 103 -14.92 -25.59 -11.64
CA LYS A 103 -16.27 -25.37 -11.15
C LYS A 103 -16.75 -26.42 -10.14
N GLU A 104 -16.06 -27.56 -10.00
CA GLU A 104 -16.41 -28.55 -8.98
C GLU A 104 -15.37 -28.57 -7.87
N VAL A 105 -15.87 -28.32 -6.67
CA VAL A 105 -15.16 -28.52 -5.41
C VAL A 105 -14.61 -29.95 -5.40
N TYR A 106 -13.29 -30.10 -5.29
CA TYR A 106 -12.66 -31.40 -5.10
C TYR A 106 -12.70 -31.79 -3.61
N PRO A 107 -13.56 -32.75 -3.20
CA PRO A 107 -13.76 -33.05 -1.77
C PRO A 107 -12.48 -33.43 -1.00
N PRO A 108 -11.53 -34.20 -1.58
CA PRO A 108 -10.29 -34.55 -0.87
C PRO A 108 -9.38 -33.36 -0.58
N CYS A 109 -9.29 -32.39 -1.51
CA CYS A 109 -8.50 -31.19 -1.29
C CYS A 109 -9.19 -30.30 -0.24
N ARG A 110 -10.52 -30.16 -0.32
CA ARG A 110 -11.32 -29.46 0.70
C ARG A 110 -11.06 -30.00 2.11
N ASP A 111 -11.11 -31.31 2.28
CA ASP A 111 -10.90 -31.97 3.56
C ASP A 111 -9.45 -31.81 4.06
N CYS A 112 -8.48 -31.85 3.14
CA CYS A 112 -7.08 -31.58 3.47
C CYS A 112 -6.87 -30.13 3.95
N ILE A 113 -7.42 -29.14 3.25
CA ILE A 113 -7.32 -27.73 3.65
C ILE A 113 -8.00 -27.52 5.00
N ASN A 114 -9.16 -28.15 5.25
CA ASN A 114 -9.82 -28.14 6.56
C ASN A 114 -8.93 -28.66 7.70
N SER A 115 -8.09 -29.68 7.43
CA SER A 115 -7.15 -30.20 8.43
C SER A 115 -5.97 -29.26 8.71
N CYS A 116 -5.63 -28.39 7.76
CA CYS A 116 -4.59 -27.37 7.90
C CYS A 116 -5.09 -26.05 8.50
N ARG A 117 -6.32 -26.04 8.98
CA ARG A 117 -6.92 -24.88 9.63
C ARG A 117 -6.38 -24.76 11.06
N THR A 118 -5.85 -23.58 11.40
CA THR A 118 -5.28 -23.29 12.71
C THR A 118 -5.97 -22.09 13.34
N SER A 119 -6.13 -22.09 14.67
CA SER A 119 -6.69 -20.95 15.41
C SER A 119 -5.94 -19.65 15.16
N PHE A 120 -4.64 -19.77 14.86
CA PHE A 120 -3.75 -18.69 14.42
C PHE A 120 -4.25 -18.03 13.13
N CYS A 121 -4.53 -18.81 12.07
CA CYS A 121 -4.98 -18.26 10.79
C CYS A 121 -6.45 -17.80 10.78
N GLU A 122 -7.28 -18.30 11.69
CA GLU A 122 -8.68 -17.88 11.79
C GLU A 122 -8.86 -16.48 12.42
N GLY A 123 -7.83 -15.97 13.11
CA GLY A 123 -7.93 -14.73 13.89
C GLY A 123 -8.79 -14.89 15.13
N ASN A 124 -8.87 -16.11 15.69
CA ASN A 124 -9.61 -16.39 16.91
C ASN A 124 -8.77 -16.18 18.19
N GLU A 125 -7.57 -15.60 18.06
CA GLU A 125 -6.87 -14.97 19.18
C GLU A 125 -7.51 -13.61 19.48
N ARG A 126 -8.71 -13.67 20.02
CA ARG A 126 -9.31 -12.56 20.74
C ARG A 126 -8.51 -12.38 22.03
N SER A 127 -7.54 -11.48 21.98
CA SER A 127 -7.08 -10.65 23.10
C SER A 127 -7.68 -11.00 24.47
N GLU A 128 -6.92 -11.75 25.28
CA GLU A 128 -6.91 -11.61 26.75
C GLU A 128 -5.49 -11.26 27.19
#